data_AF-A0A1X0Y5B1-F1
#
_entry.id   AF-A0A1X0Y5B1-F1
#
_cell.length_a   1.000
_cell.length_b   1.000
_cell.length_c   1.000
_cell.angle_alpha   90.00
_cell.angle_beta   90.00
_cell.angle_gamma   90.00
#
_symmetry.space_group_name_H-M   'P 1'
#
loop_
_entity.id
_entity.type
_entity.pdbx_description
1 polymer ?
#
loop_
_entity_poly.entity_id
_entity_poly.type
_entity_poly.pdbx_seq_one_letter_code
_entity_poly.pdbx_strand_id
1 'polypeptide(L)'
;MGKGRRSDCSSCCGEQQSPAEVAYLDPRRFESFAESIKAHDPLRLDDHSALKAYCHGDRLGAPWESNSACYRPVSCEEILARAGDNARGTDESDIVECFLNFFRQYEVGADTEKLFLDWARYHTRHRAAVSYGRTWRDYFRTVSALEKASTLNYNALVRISVERGPGHKGSAGNGCLALVLPVYALARKNGLEPAQLIRGFCQLTHAHEDALLACHFLYDLLSNLDYCQGRGQLDVRSPLIRAYFSEAQYDLEPAAFAAKHPHNALAPVAVVHALYALQNGGDEEGVISLAISLGGDVDSTLALALMLYRLCVEQNVDPCRFTRDTLRPIIIICPDYGSPYATISHNGVPGVAHYGTVVGCSAMGFPYEYGVSQRLEEDFTDWQVQFELYAGLRRFSWQHYHERGLLLARRLKQELGDRFIVQYAKPYEDPDHETYAITIIDP
;
A
#
# COMPACT_ATOMS: atom_id res chain seq x y z
N MET A 1 50.73 25.54 -44.74
CA MET A 1 50.01 26.67 -45.37
C MET A 1 48.52 26.43 -45.11
N GLY A 2 47.80 27.07 -44.19
CA GLY A 2 47.91 28.42 -43.66
C GLY A 2 46.71 29.23 -44.16
N LYS A 3 45.62 29.27 -43.37
CA LYS A 3 44.70 30.42 -43.18
C LYS A 3 43.54 30.00 -42.26
N GLY A 4 43.67 30.39 -40.99
CA GLY A 4 42.57 30.42 -40.04
C GLY A 4 41.69 31.66 -40.23
N ARG A 5 40.46 31.58 -39.75
CA ARG A 5 39.60 32.74 -39.47
C ARG A 5 39.13 32.65 -38.02
N ARG A 6 39.50 33.69 -37.26
CA ARG A 6 38.87 34.11 -36.00
C ARG A 6 37.83 35.17 -36.35
N SER A 7 36.72 35.17 -35.61
CA SER A 7 35.83 36.31 -35.39
C SER A 7 35.07 35.97 -34.10
N ASP A 8 35.59 36.40 -32.96
CA ASP A 8 35.32 37.69 -32.29
C ASP A 8 33.98 37.69 -31.57
N CYS A 9 34.11 37.60 -30.25
CA CYS A 9 33.09 37.66 -29.23
C CYS A 9 33.07 39.12 -28.75
N SER A 10 31.98 39.84 -28.98
CA SER A 10 31.78 41.20 -28.46
C SER A 10 30.44 41.31 -27.74
N SER A 11 30.55 41.49 -26.42
CA SER A 11 29.78 42.41 -25.58
C SER A 11 28.27 42.56 -25.84
N CYS A 12 27.46 42.03 -24.91
CA CYS A 12 26.20 42.66 -24.51
C CYS A 12 26.08 42.59 -22.97
N CYS A 13 26.54 43.66 -22.31
CA CYS A 13 26.11 44.00 -20.96
C CYS A 13 24.85 44.86 -21.07
N GLY A 14 23.86 44.56 -20.23
CA GLY A 14 22.95 45.56 -19.67
C GLY A 14 21.54 45.59 -20.24
N GLU A 15 20.62 44.90 -19.58
CA GLU A 15 19.35 45.50 -19.16
C GLU A 15 18.89 44.81 -17.86
N GLN A 16 19.03 45.53 -16.74
CA GLN A 16 18.50 45.13 -15.45
C GLN A 16 16.97 45.26 -15.51
N GLN A 17 16.26 44.14 -15.58
CA GLN A 17 14.83 44.13 -15.25
C GLN A 17 14.69 44.23 -13.73
N SER A 18 13.89 45.21 -13.28
CA SER A 18 13.52 45.37 -11.89
C SER A 18 12.84 44.10 -11.36
N PRO A 19 13.06 43.70 -10.10
CA PRO A 19 12.34 42.57 -9.53
C PRO A 19 10.85 42.92 -9.49
N ALA A 20 10.04 42.21 -10.27
CA ALA A 20 8.61 42.18 -10.05
C ALA A 20 8.38 41.65 -8.62
N GLU A 21 7.58 42.38 -7.85
CA GLU A 21 7.12 41.97 -6.52
C GLU A 21 6.60 40.53 -6.59
N VAL A 22 7.36 39.60 -6.02
CA VAL A 22 6.88 38.26 -5.73
C VAL A 22 5.83 38.42 -4.64
N ALA A 23 4.56 38.41 -5.05
CA ALA A 23 3.45 38.28 -4.12
C ALA A 23 3.65 37.02 -3.29
N TYR A 24 4.03 37.19 -2.03
CA TYR A 24 3.97 36.14 -1.02
C TYR A 24 2.52 35.61 -0.99
N LEU A 25 2.31 34.40 -1.48
CA LEU A 25 1.02 33.74 -1.43
C LEU A 25 0.80 33.12 -0.04
N ASP A 26 -0.40 33.38 0.47
CA ASP A 26 -0.85 33.12 1.84
C ASP A 26 -0.95 31.61 2.16
N PRO A 27 -0.24 31.12 3.20
CA PRO A 27 -0.36 29.75 3.72
C PRO A 27 -1.80 29.30 4.01
N ARG A 28 -2.72 30.25 4.23
CA ARG A 28 -4.16 29.99 4.47
C ARG A 28 -4.88 29.30 3.31
N ARG A 29 -4.29 29.18 2.11
CA ARG A 29 -4.87 28.39 1.01
C ARG A 29 -4.88 26.88 1.27
N PHE A 30 -3.95 26.36 2.06
CA PHE A 30 -3.96 24.95 2.48
C PHE A 30 -4.94 24.71 3.64
N GLU A 31 -5.11 25.69 4.54
CA GLU A 31 -5.99 25.56 5.72
C GLU A 31 -7.49 25.55 5.37
N SER A 32 -7.93 26.25 4.32
CA SER A 32 -9.37 26.32 3.98
C SER A 32 -9.99 24.98 3.52
N PHE A 33 -9.16 23.99 3.18
CA PHE A 33 -9.61 22.65 2.80
C PHE A 33 -9.88 21.76 4.02
N ALA A 34 -9.12 21.96 5.11
CA ALA A 34 -9.24 21.19 6.35
C ALA A 34 -10.53 21.49 7.14
N GLU A 35 -11.11 22.68 6.99
CA GLU A 35 -12.30 23.09 7.75
C GLU A 35 -13.65 22.61 7.16
N SER A 36 -13.67 22.10 5.91
CA SER A 36 -14.90 21.65 5.23
C SER A 36 -15.42 20.26 5.69
N ILE A 37 -14.73 19.56 6.61
CA ILE A 37 -14.90 18.11 6.83
C ILE A 37 -15.56 17.77 8.20
N LYS A 38 -16.01 18.76 8.98
CA LYS A 38 -16.42 18.53 10.38
C LYS A 38 -17.83 17.98 10.64
N ALA A 39 -18.55 17.55 9.62
CA ALA A 39 -19.77 16.78 9.85
C ALA A 39 -20.11 16.03 8.58
N HIS A 40 -19.85 14.73 8.43
CA HIS A 40 -20.57 13.89 7.46
C HIS A 40 -20.47 12.38 7.73
N ASP A 41 -21.55 11.73 7.28
CA ASP A 41 -21.83 10.30 7.19
C ASP A 41 -20.68 9.53 6.47
N PRO A 42 -20.08 8.48 7.07
CA PRO A 42 -18.85 7.86 6.60
C PRO A 42 -18.92 7.13 5.24
N LEU A 43 -20.07 7.11 4.55
CA LEU A 43 -20.30 6.25 3.37
C LEU A 43 -20.80 6.99 2.11
N ARG A 44 -20.67 8.32 2.06
CA ARG A 44 -20.93 9.07 0.83
C ARG A 44 -19.72 9.01 -0.11
N LEU A 45 -19.82 8.16 -1.14
CA LEU A 45 -18.81 7.97 -2.19
C LEU A 45 -18.36 9.26 -2.89
N ASP A 46 -19.22 10.28 -2.91
CA ASP A 46 -19.00 11.61 -3.45
C ASP A 46 -18.18 12.53 -2.54
N ASP A 47 -17.93 12.13 -1.29
CA ASP A 47 -17.16 12.91 -0.31
C ASP A 47 -15.94 12.18 0.27
N HIS A 48 -15.50 11.09 -0.36
CA HIS A 48 -14.24 10.45 0.00
C HIS A 48 -13.06 11.37 -0.34
N SER A 49 -12.60 12.10 0.68
CA SER A 49 -11.38 12.89 0.66
C SER A 49 -10.19 12.08 0.12
N ALA A 50 -10.12 10.77 0.37
CA ALA A 50 -9.08 9.88 -0.13
C ALA A 50 -9.10 9.73 -1.66
N LEU A 51 -10.28 9.70 -2.29
CA LEU A 51 -10.39 9.73 -3.76
C LEU A 51 -10.02 11.11 -4.32
N LYS A 52 -10.38 12.19 -3.62
CA LYS A 52 -9.94 13.54 -3.99
C LYS A 52 -8.41 13.68 -3.88
N ALA A 53 -7.81 13.10 -2.84
CA ALA A 53 -6.37 13.04 -2.63
C ALA A 53 -5.67 12.21 -3.71
N TYR A 54 -6.28 11.09 -4.13
CA TYR A 54 -5.81 10.29 -5.27
C TYR A 54 -5.73 11.14 -6.54
N CYS A 55 -6.83 11.78 -6.94
CA CYS A 55 -6.86 12.65 -8.12
C CYS A 55 -5.92 13.87 -7.98
N HIS A 56 -5.72 14.37 -6.76
CA HIS A 56 -4.77 15.45 -6.50
C HIS A 56 -3.33 14.99 -6.73
N GLY A 57 -2.98 13.80 -6.26
CA GLY A 57 -1.65 13.23 -6.45
C GLY A 57 -1.33 12.97 -7.92
N ASP A 58 -2.30 12.48 -8.69
CA ASP A 58 -2.18 12.37 -10.14
C ASP A 58 -1.86 13.73 -10.79
N ARG A 59 -2.70 14.75 -10.55
CA ARG A 59 -2.51 16.12 -11.09
C ARG A 59 -1.14 16.71 -10.77
N LEU A 60 -0.67 16.53 -9.54
CA LEU A 60 0.63 17.03 -9.09
C LEU A 60 1.80 16.22 -9.65
N GLY A 61 1.63 14.91 -9.81
CA GLY A 61 2.68 13.99 -10.24
C GLY A 61 2.88 13.99 -11.76
N ALA A 62 1.83 14.19 -12.54
CA ALA A 62 1.84 14.13 -14.01
C ALA A 62 2.92 14.98 -14.70
N PRO A 63 3.25 16.21 -14.27
CA PRO A 63 4.33 16.98 -14.87
C PRO A 63 5.72 16.33 -14.71
N TRP A 64 5.86 15.39 -13.78
CA TRP A 64 7.12 14.77 -13.37
C TRP A 64 7.28 13.33 -13.88
N GLU A 65 6.33 12.84 -14.67
CA GLU A 65 6.38 11.50 -15.26
C GLU A 65 7.66 11.33 -16.10
N SER A 66 8.32 10.18 -15.95
CA SER A 66 9.51 9.79 -16.71
C SER A 66 9.52 8.29 -16.98
N ASN A 67 10.29 7.85 -17.98
CA ASN A 67 10.32 6.43 -18.40
C ASN A 67 10.81 5.44 -17.33
N SER A 68 11.49 5.90 -16.29
CA SER A 68 12.02 5.07 -15.20
C SER A 68 12.20 5.89 -13.93
N ALA A 69 12.09 5.25 -12.77
CA ALA A 69 12.43 5.88 -11.51
C ALA A 69 13.93 6.17 -11.44
N CYS A 70 14.25 7.40 -11.09
CA CYS A 70 15.60 7.91 -10.96
C CYS A 70 15.57 9.03 -9.93
N TYR A 71 16.16 8.79 -8.76
CA TYR A 71 16.08 9.74 -7.68
C TYR A 71 16.75 11.07 -8.05
N ARG A 72 15.95 12.13 -8.05
CA ARG A 72 16.39 13.51 -8.19
C ARG A 72 15.58 14.34 -7.18
N PRO A 73 16.21 14.89 -6.13
CA PRO A 73 15.52 15.79 -5.22
C PRO A 73 14.86 16.94 -5.99
N VAL A 74 13.58 17.18 -5.70
CA VAL A 74 12.79 18.28 -6.27
C VAL A 74 12.28 19.16 -5.14
N SER A 75 12.50 20.47 -5.21
CA SER A 75 12.04 21.39 -4.17
C SER A 75 10.53 21.64 -4.26
N CYS A 76 9.91 22.01 -3.14
CA CYS A 76 8.50 22.36 -3.13
C CYS A 76 8.19 23.56 -4.02
N GLU A 77 9.12 24.50 -4.20
CA GLU A 77 8.96 25.64 -5.11
C GLU A 77 8.88 25.16 -6.57
N GLU A 78 9.73 24.20 -6.96
CA GLU A 78 9.70 23.61 -8.30
C GLU A 78 8.38 22.86 -8.54
N ILE A 79 7.88 22.12 -7.52
CA ILE A 79 6.60 21.40 -7.59
C ILE A 79 5.45 22.39 -7.76
N LEU A 80 5.39 23.43 -6.94
CA LEU A 80 4.35 24.46 -7.00
C LEU A 80 4.35 25.23 -8.33
N ALA A 81 5.53 25.47 -8.91
CA ALA A 81 5.66 26.12 -10.21
C ALA A 81 5.00 25.32 -11.36
N ARG A 82 4.82 24.00 -11.19
CA ARG A 82 4.28 23.08 -12.20
C ARG A 82 2.94 22.44 -11.83
N ALA A 83 2.43 22.69 -10.62
CA ALA A 83 1.18 22.10 -10.12
C ALA A 83 -0.05 22.39 -11.01
N GLY A 84 0.01 23.44 -11.84
CA GLY A 84 -1.06 23.80 -12.78
C GLY A 84 -0.96 23.14 -14.16
N ASP A 85 0.17 22.51 -14.51
CA ASP A 85 0.43 22.00 -15.87
C ASP A 85 -0.59 20.92 -16.29
N ASN A 86 -1.12 20.16 -15.33
CA ASN A 86 -2.10 19.09 -15.52
C ASN A 86 -3.33 19.27 -14.62
N ALA A 87 -3.99 20.43 -14.69
CA ALA A 87 -5.11 20.78 -13.80
C ALA A 87 -6.27 19.75 -13.77
N ARG A 88 -6.41 18.89 -14.79
CA ARG A 88 -7.45 17.84 -14.87
C ARG A 88 -6.95 16.44 -14.49
N GLY A 89 -5.65 16.24 -14.32
CA GLY A 89 -5.03 14.93 -14.12
C GLY A 89 -4.83 14.18 -15.43
N THR A 90 -4.39 12.93 -15.33
CA THR A 90 -4.16 12.01 -16.45
C THR A 90 -5.30 10.99 -16.55
N ASP A 91 -5.01 9.80 -17.05
CA ASP A 91 -5.94 8.68 -17.06
C ASP A 91 -6.27 8.18 -15.66
N GLU A 92 -5.40 8.37 -14.66
CA GLU A 92 -5.69 7.92 -13.29
C GLU A 92 -6.88 8.69 -12.68
N SER A 93 -6.91 10.01 -12.77
CA SER A 93 -8.08 10.82 -12.38
C SER A 93 -9.29 10.51 -13.26
N ASP A 94 -9.12 10.36 -14.57
CA ASP A 94 -10.24 10.10 -15.48
C ASP A 94 -10.90 8.74 -15.20
N ILE A 95 -10.13 7.70 -14.84
CA ILE A 95 -10.67 6.39 -14.43
C ILE A 95 -11.54 6.55 -13.18
N VAL A 96 -11.04 7.22 -12.14
CA VAL A 96 -11.77 7.44 -10.88
C VAL A 96 -13.02 8.27 -11.12
N GLU A 97 -12.91 9.40 -11.81
CA GLU A 97 -14.04 10.29 -12.09
C GLU A 97 -15.09 9.59 -12.98
N CYS A 98 -14.66 8.84 -13.99
CA CYS A 98 -15.55 8.06 -14.85
C CYS A 98 -16.28 6.99 -14.04
N PHE A 99 -15.59 6.29 -13.13
CA PHE A 99 -16.20 5.29 -12.25
C PHE A 99 -17.22 5.90 -11.30
N LEU A 100 -16.89 7.03 -10.67
CA LEU A 100 -17.83 7.75 -9.79
C LEU A 100 -19.07 8.23 -10.56
N ASN A 101 -18.89 8.74 -11.77
CA ASN A 101 -20.00 9.15 -12.63
C ASN A 101 -20.86 7.97 -13.07
N PHE A 102 -20.25 6.85 -13.44
CA PHE A 102 -20.95 5.60 -13.72
C PHE A 102 -21.81 5.19 -12.54
N PHE A 103 -21.23 5.15 -11.34
CA PHE A 103 -21.92 4.67 -10.16
C PHE A 103 -23.07 5.59 -9.72
N ARG A 104 -22.94 6.91 -9.85
CA ARG A 104 -24.02 7.86 -9.50
C ARG A 104 -25.35 7.60 -10.23
N GLN A 105 -25.28 6.99 -11.41
CA GLN A 105 -26.43 6.70 -12.26
C GLN A 105 -26.71 5.20 -12.40
N TYR A 106 -25.92 4.33 -11.76
CA TYR A 106 -26.05 2.88 -11.89
C TYR A 106 -26.72 2.29 -10.66
N GLU A 107 -27.83 1.59 -10.87
CA GLU A 107 -28.48 0.79 -9.84
C GLU A 107 -27.80 -0.58 -9.76
N VAL A 108 -27.11 -0.83 -8.65
CA VAL A 108 -26.41 -2.11 -8.41
C VAL A 108 -27.44 -3.21 -8.19
N GLY A 109 -27.55 -4.11 -9.15
CA GLY A 109 -28.36 -5.33 -9.05
C GLY A 109 -27.56 -6.54 -8.57
N ALA A 110 -28.23 -7.70 -8.51
CA ALA A 110 -27.60 -8.97 -8.13
C ALA A 110 -26.69 -9.58 -9.22
N ASP A 111 -26.80 -9.11 -10.47
CA ASP A 111 -26.00 -9.59 -11.59
C ASP A 111 -24.69 -8.81 -11.72
N THR A 112 -23.62 -9.38 -11.16
CA THR A 112 -22.28 -8.79 -11.19
C THR A 112 -21.65 -8.80 -12.59
N GLU A 113 -21.98 -9.78 -13.44
CA GLU A 113 -21.51 -9.80 -14.82
C GLU A 113 -22.09 -8.61 -15.60
N LYS A 114 -23.39 -8.35 -15.44
CA LYS A 114 -24.02 -7.17 -16.04
C LYS A 114 -23.37 -5.86 -15.56
N LEU A 115 -23.05 -5.76 -14.26
CA LEU A 115 -22.31 -4.61 -13.71
C LEU A 115 -20.96 -4.38 -14.44
N PHE A 116 -20.16 -5.44 -14.61
CA PHE A 116 -18.87 -5.33 -15.30
C PHE A 116 -19.03 -4.92 -16.76
N LEU A 117 -20.02 -5.45 -17.47
CA LEU A 117 -20.26 -5.14 -18.88
C LEU A 117 -20.79 -3.72 -19.08
N ASP A 118 -21.66 -3.26 -18.18
CA ASP A 118 -22.19 -1.89 -18.25
C ASP A 118 -21.11 -0.86 -17.93
N TRP A 119 -20.25 -1.15 -16.94
CA TRP A 119 -19.03 -0.36 -16.73
C TRP A 119 -18.15 -0.34 -17.98
N ALA A 120 -17.92 -1.50 -18.60
CA ALA A 120 -17.04 -1.56 -19.76
C ALA A 120 -17.53 -0.71 -20.93
N ARG A 121 -18.84 -0.74 -21.20
CA ARG A 121 -19.49 0.15 -22.17
C ARG A 121 -19.37 1.61 -21.75
N TYR A 122 -19.65 1.90 -20.48
CA TYR A 122 -19.65 3.26 -19.98
C TYR A 122 -18.28 3.91 -20.09
N HIS A 123 -17.23 3.27 -19.55
CA HIS A 123 -15.85 3.77 -19.59
C HIS A 123 -15.35 3.95 -21.03
N THR A 124 -15.69 3.01 -21.92
CA THR A 124 -15.36 3.10 -23.35
C THR A 124 -16.02 4.29 -24.06
N ARG A 125 -17.14 4.82 -23.55
CA ARG A 125 -17.86 5.95 -24.17
C ARG A 125 -17.58 7.30 -23.51
N HIS A 126 -17.27 7.32 -22.21
CA HIS A 126 -17.26 8.54 -21.41
C HIS A 126 -15.88 8.95 -20.89
N ARG A 127 -14.81 8.20 -21.20
CA ARG A 127 -13.45 8.64 -20.88
C ARG A 127 -13.15 10.00 -21.52
N ALA A 128 -12.53 10.91 -20.76
CA ALA A 128 -12.13 12.23 -21.25
C ALA A 128 -10.62 12.33 -21.51
N ALA A 129 -9.81 11.55 -20.77
CA ALA A 129 -8.36 11.59 -20.93
C ALA A 129 -7.91 10.95 -22.25
N VAL A 130 -6.81 11.50 -22.78
CA VAL A 130 -6.14 11.00 -23.99
C VAL A 130 -4.80 10.31 -23.69
N SER A 131 -4.33 10.40 -22.44
CA SER A 131 -3.04 9.86 -21.96
C SER A 131 -3.02 8.35 -21.77
N TYR A 132 -4.19 7.69 -21.78
CA TYR A 132 -4.31 6.26 -21.52
C TYR A 132 -3.20 5.39 -22.10
N GLY A 133 -2.59 4.61 -21.21
CA GLY A 133 -1.62 3.58 -21.56
C GLY A 133 -2.13 2.58 -22.62
N ARG A 134 -1.20 1.82 -23.20
CA ARG A 134 -1.52 0.85 -24.27
C ARG A 134 -2.62 -0.15 -23.86
N THR A 135 -2.54 -0.68 -22.64
CA THR A 135 -3.49 -1.66 -22.12
C THR A 135 -4.94 -1.15 -22.15
N TRP A 136 -5.16 0.08 -21.69
CA TRP A 136 -6.47 0.72 -21.72
C TRP A 136 -6.95 1.00 -23.15
N ARG A 137 -6.09 1.51 -24.03
CA ARG A 137 -6.45 1.75 -25.43
C ARG A 137 -6.88 0.47 -26.16
N ASP A 138 -6.18 -0.63 -25.92
CA ASP A 138 -6.54 -1.93 -26.49
C ASP A 138 -7.84 -2.49 -25.87
N TYR A 139 -8.07 -2.24 -24.58
CA TYR A 139 -9.35 -2.52 -23.93
C TYR A 139 -10.53 -1.79 -24.59
N PHE A 140 -10.44 -0.48 -24.80
CA PHE A 140 -11.54 0.29 -25.42
C PHE A 140 -11.87 -0.19 -26.84
N ARG A 141 -10.84 -0.52 -27.63
CA ARG A 141 -11.00 -1.12 -28.95
C ARG A 141 -11.67 -2.50 -28.87
N THR A 142 -11.26 -3.32 -27.91
CA THR A 142 -11.84 -4.65 -27.67
C THR A 142 -13.32 -4.56 -27.33
N VAL A 143 -13.69 -3.70 -26.39
CA VAL A 143 -15.09 -3.50 -26.00
C VAL A 143 -15.93 -3.06 -27.20
N SER A 144 -15.45 -2.07 -27.96
CA SER A 144 -16.14 -1.55 -29.15
C SER A 144 -16.32 -2.62 -30.23
N ALA A 145 -15.29 -3.45 -30.46
CA ALA A 145 -15.32 -4.51 -31.46
C ALA A 145 -16.29 -5.64 -31.09
N LEU A 146 -16.24 -6.11 -29.83
CA LEU A 146 -17.14 -7.14 -29.33
C LEU A 146 -18.59 -6.65 -29.26
N GLU A 147 -18.81 -5.38 -28.90
CA GLU A 147 -20.15 -4.78 -28.90
C GLU A 147 -20.72 -4.71 -30.32
N LYS A 148 -19.93 -4.25 -31.29
CA LYS A 148 -20.33 -4.24 -32.71
C LYS A 148 -20.64 -5.64 -33.24
N ALA A 149 -19.92 -6.65 -32.77
CA ALA A 149 -20.14 -8.05 -33.14
C ALA A 149 -21.28 -8.73 -32.36
N SER A 150 -21.92 -8.05 -31.40
CA SER A 150 -22.90 -8.63 -30.48
C SER A 150 -22.37 -9.86 -29.72
N THR A 151 -21.07 -9.89 -29.42
CA THR A 151 -20.38 -10.97 -28.69
C THR A 151 -19.76 -10.50 -27.37
N LEU A 152 -20.04 -9.27 -26.95
CA LEU A 152 -19.55 -8.69 -25.69
C LEU A 152 -20.11 -9.45 -24.48
N ASN A 153 -19.23 -10.16 -23.77
CA ASN A 153 -19.49 -10.83 -22.50
C ASN A 153 -18.24 -10.78 -21.60
N TYR A 154 -18.39 -11.07 -20.31
CA TYR A 154 -17.30 -10.89 -19.34
C TYR A 154 -16.13 -11.82 -19.64
N ASN A 155 -16.42 -13.09 -19.91
CA ASN A 155 -15.40 -14.11 -20.20
C ASN A 155 -14.57 -13.75 -21.44
N ALA A 156 -15.18 -13.18 -22.47
CA ALA A 156 -14.46 -12.72 -23.66
C ALA A 156 -13.48 -11.57 -23.34
N LEU A 157 -13.89 -10.59 -22.51
CA LEU A 157 -13.02 -9.50 -22.08
C LEU A 157 -11.86 -10.01 -21.23
N VAL A 158 -12.13 -10.86 -20.24
CA VAL A 158 -11.09 -11.44 -19.37
C VAL A 158 -10.12 -12.30 -20.18
N ARG A 159 -10.62 -13.16 -21.08
CA ARG A 159 -9.77 -13.97 -21.94
C ARG A 159 -8.84 -13.11 -22.79
N ILE A 160 -9.37 -12.07 -23.44
CA ILE A 160 -8.55 -11.16 -24.25
C ILE A 160 -7.56 -10.39 -23.36
N SER A 161 -7.96 -10.02 -22.13
CA SER A 161 -7.08 -9.38 -21.14
C SER A 161 -5.91 -10.28 -20.75
N VAL A 162 -6.13 -11.59 -20.55
CA VAL A 162 -5.07 -12.60 -20.32
C VAL A 162 -4.19 -12.77 -21.55
N GLU A 163 -4.78 -12.85 -22.74
CA GLU A 163 -4.06 -13.05 -24.00
C GLU A 163 -3.16 -11.86 -24.37
N ARG A 164 -3.36 -10.68 -23.75
CA ARG A 164 -2.50 -9.49 -23.93
C ARG A 164 -1.12 -9.72 -23.32
N GLY A 165 -0.11 -9.18 -23.99
CA GLY A 165 1.27 -9.16 -23.49
C GLY A 165 2.07 -10.43 -23.79
N PRO A 166 3.40 -10.39 -23.59
CA PRO A 166 4.29 -11.53 -23.84
C PRO A 166 3.88 -12.74 -23.00
N GLY A 167 3.74 -13.90 -23.65
CA GLY A 167 3.43 -15.16 -22.97
C GLY A 167 1.99 -15.31 -22.47
N HIS A 168 1.05 -14.50 -22.96
CA HIS A 168 -0.38 -14.58 -22.59
C HIS A 168 -0.63 -14.50 -21.08
N LYS A 169 0.05 -13.55 -20.44
CA LYS A 169 -0.05 -13.31 -19.00
C LYS A 169 -0.84 -12.05 -18.65
N GLY A 170 -1.34 -11.28 -19.61
CA GLY A 170 -1.97 -9.99 -19.38
C GLY A 170 -0.99 -8.86 -19.06
N SER A 171 -1.56 -7.68 -18.78
CA SER A 171 -0.82 -6.47 -18.38
C SER A 171 -0.49 -6.49 -16.89
N ALA A 172 0.78 -6.32 -16.54
CA ALA A 172 1.25 -6.08 -15.17
C ALA A 172 1.28 -4.58 -14.79
N GLY A 173 0.76 -3.70 -15.65
CA GLY A 173 0.70 -2.26 -15.42
C GLY A 173 -0.15 -1.86 -14.22
N ASN A 174 0.12 -0.69 -13.67
CA ASN A 174 -0.49 -0.17 -12.44
C ASN A 174 -1.83 0.56 -12.62
N GLY A 175 -2.25 0.92 -13.83
CA GLY A 175 -3.51 1.66 -14.03
C GLY A 175 -4.80 0.92 -13.62
N CYS A 176 -4.73 -0.35 -13.20
CA CYS A 176 -5.86 -1.01 -12.52
C CYS A 176 -6.01 -0.59 -11.04
N LEU A 177 -4.97 -0.01 -10.42
CA LEU A 177 -4.98 0.37 -9.02
C LEU A 177 -5.92 1.57 -8.74
N ALA A 178 -6.15 2.44 -9.73
CA ALA A 178 -7.17 3.51 -9.66
C ALA A 178 -8.58 3.00 -9.36
N LEU A 179 -8.90 1.75 -9.70
CA LEU A 179 -10.22 1.18 -9.45
C LEU A 179 -10.37 0.62 -8.03
N VAL A 180 -9.28 0.38 -7.29
CA VAL A 180 -9.35 -0.39 -6.02
C VAL A 180 -10.20 0.32 -4.97
N LEU A 181 -9.88 1.57 -4.63
CA LEU A 181 -10.64 2.33 -3.64
C LEU A 181 -12.11 2.61 -4.05
N PRO A 182 -12.42 3.11 -5.26
CA PRO A 182 -13.81 3.38 -5.61
C PRO A 182 -14.65 2.09 -5.72
N VAL A 183 -14.09 0.98 -6.17
CA VAL A 183 -14.77 -0.33 -6.17
C VAL A 183 -14.92 -0.88 -4.74
N TYR A 184 -13.93 -0.70 -3.87
CA TYR A 184 -14.04 -1.06 -2.45
C TYR A 184 -15.23 -0.32 -1.80
N ALA A 185 -15.29 1.00 -1.95
CA ALA A 185 -16.37 1.82 -1.40
C ALA A 185 -17.73 1.46 -2.01
N LEU A 186 -17.78 1.15 -3.31
CA LEU A 186 -18.97 0.62 -3.98
C LEU A 186 -19.47 -0.67 -3.32
N ALA A 187 -18.57 -1.64 -3.13
CA ALA A 187 -18.91 -2.93 -2.56
C ALA A 187 -19.45 -2.79 -1.15
N ARG A 188 -18.76 -2.00 -0.30
CA ARG A 188 -19.18 -1.73 1.08
C ARG A 188 -20.57 -1.09 1.15
N LYS A 189 -20.83 -0.07 0.33
CA LYS A 189 -22.13 0.61 0.29
C LYS A 189 -23.29 -0.33 -0.07
N ASN A 190 -23.04 -1.37 -0.85
CA ASN A 190 -24.07 -2.30 -1.34
C ASN A 190 -24.03 -3.68 -0.68
N GLY A 191 -23.22 -3.87 0.37
CA GLY A 191 -23.09 -5.16 1.05
C GLY A 191 -22.55 -6.29 0.14
N LEU A 192 -21.77 -5.94 -0.87
CA LEU A 192 -21.11 -6.89 -1.77
C LEU A 192 -19.73 -7.28 -1.20
N GLU A 193 -19.21 -8.42 -1.65
CA GLU A 193 -17.85 -8.85 -1.32
C GLU A 193 -16.84 -7.96 -2.11
N PRO A 194 -15.99 -7.15 -1.44
CA PRO A 194 -15.11 -6.21 -2.13
C PRO A 194 -13.96 -6.87 -2.91
N ALA A 195 -13.31 -7.91 -2.38
CA ALA A 195 -12.19 -8.59 -3.03
C ALA A 195 -12.59 -9.22 -4.37
N GLN A 196 -13.77 -9.85 -4.44
CA GLN A 196 -14.33 -10.42 -5.66
C GLN A 196 -14.65 -9.33 -6.67
N LEU A 197 -15.24 -8.22 -6.21
CA LEU A 197 -15.63 -7.12 -7.09
C LEU A 197 -14.41 -6.40 -7.66
N ILE A 198 -13.42 -6.07 -6.83
CA ILE A 198 -12.14 -5.46 -7.24
C ILE A 198 -11.45 -6.36 -8.25
N ARG A 199 -11.32 -7.66 -7.97
CA ARG A 199 -10.72 -8.62 -8.90
C ARG A 199 -11.46 -8.63 -10.24
N GLY A 200 -12.79 -8.65 -10.23
CA GLY A 200 -13.60 -8.66 -11.45
C GLY A 200 -13.40 -7.43 -12.31
N PHE A 201 -13.41 -6.24 -11.71
CA PHE A 201 -13.15 -4.98 -12.42
C PHE A 201 -11.71 -4.91 -12.97
N CYS A 202 -10.71 -5.26 -12.18
CA CYS A 202 -9.31 -5.23 -12.60
C CYS A 202 -9.03 -6.22 -13.74
N GLN A 203 -9.62 -7.41 -13.71
CA GLN A 203 -9.42 -8.45 -14.74
C GLN A 203 -9.86 -8.02 -16.15
N LEU A 204 -10.79 -7.06 -16.28
CA LEU A 204 -11.22 -6.51 -17.57
C LEU A 204 -10.05 -5.92 -18.38
N THR A 205 -9.04 -5.38 -17.70
CA THR A 205 -7.89 -4.70 -18.32
C THR A 205 -6.54 -5.27 -17.94
N HIS A 206 -6.40 -5.77 -16.71
CA HIS A 206 -5.17 -6.27 -16.12
C HIS A 206 -5.41 -7.66 -15.53
N ALA A 207 -5.14 -8.69 -16.32
CA ALA A 207 -5.28 -10.08 -15.87
C ALA A 207 -3.95 -10.70 -15.38
N HIS A 208 -2.86 -9.93 -15.33
CA HIS A 208 -1.58 -10.43 -14.83
C HIS A 208 -1.63 -10.67 -13.34
N GLU A 209 -1.07 -11.81 -12.91
CA GLU A 209 -1.09 -12.25 -11.51
C GLU A 209 -0.52 -11.18 -10.58
N ASP A 210 0.65 -10.62 -10.88
CA ASP A 210 1.24 -9.55 -10.06
C ASP A 210 0.38 -8.30 -9.93
N ALA A 211 -0.37 -7.91 -10.97
CA ALA A 211 -1.28 -6.77 -10.89
C ALA A 211 -2.50 -7.08 -10.02
N LEU A 212 -3.04 -8.28 -10.13
CA LEU A 212 -4.16 -8.74 -9.30
C LEU A 212 -3.74 -8.90 -7.83
N LEU A 213 -2.53 -9.40 -7.57
CA LEU A 213 -1.98 -9.47 -6.21
C LEU A 213 -1.76 -8.07 -5.61
N ALA A 214 -1.28 -7.10 -6.40
CA ALA A 214 -1.15 -5.71 -5.95
C ALA A 214 -2.52 -5.08 -5.62
N CYS A 215 -3.55 -5.34 -6.44
CA CYS A 215 -4.91 -4.89 -6.16
C CYS A 215 -5.48 -5.53 -4.88
N HIS A 216 -5.26 -6.83 -4.69
CA HIS A 216 -5.69 -7.54 -3.49
C HIS A 216 -4.98 -7.00 -2.24
N PHE A 217 -3.68 -6.76 -2.33
CA PHE A 217 -2.92 -6.17 -1.23
C PHE A 217 -3.44 -4.78 -0.86
N LEU A 218 -3.73 -3.90 -1.83
CA LEU A 218 -4.38 -2.62 -1.55
C LEU A 218 -5.76 -2.81 -0.90
N TYR A 219 -6.57 -3.77 -1.37
CA TYR A 219 -7.83 -4.13 -0.71
C TYR A 219 -7.64 -4.50 0.76
N ASP A 220 -6.64 -5.33 1.07
CA ASP A 220 -6.39 -5.72 2.46
C ASP A 220 -5.94 -4.50 3.30
N LEU A 221 -5.13 -3.59 2.73
CA LEU A 221 -4.76 -2.34 3.40
C LEU A 221 -6.00 -1.47 3.71
N LEU A 222 -6.90 -1.31 2.73
CA LEU A 222 -8.15 -0.57 2.91
C LEU A 222 -9.02 -1.20 4.00
N SER A 223 -9.16 -2.53 3.96
CA SER A 223 -9.95 -3.28 4.94
C SER A 223 -9.39 -3.15 6.36
N ASN A 224 -8.06 -3.09 6.48
CA ASN A 224 -7.37 -2.87 7.75
C ASN A 224 -7.51 -1.44 8.29
N LEU A 225 -7.63 -0.45 7.41
CA LEU A 225 -7.86 0.95 7.79
C LEU A 225 -9.32 1.22 8.17
N ASP A 226 -10.30 0.49 7.63
CA ASP A 226 -11.75 0.71 7.85
C ASP A 226 -12.26 0.37 9.28
N TYR A 227 -11.38 -0.09 10.19
CA TYR A 227 -11.53 -0.28 11.66
C TYR A 227 -12.81 -0.91 12.24
N CYS A 228 -13.78 -1.35 11.43
CA CYS A 228 -15.05 -1.92 11.92
C CYS A 228 -15.03 -3.44 12.07
N GLN A 229 -14.05 -4.13 11.49
CA GLN A 229 -13.83 -5.56 11.66
C GLN A 229 -12.34 -5.75 11.89
N GLY A 230 -11.94 -6.46 12.95
CA GLY A 230 -10.54 -6.56 13.40
C GLY A 230 -9.55 -6.79 12.26
N ARG A 231 -8.32 -6.27 12.41
CA ARG A 231 -7.32 -6.22 11.34
C ARG A 231 -7.26 -7.55 10.58
N GLY A 232 -7.69 -7.50 9.31
CA GLY A 232 -7.71 -8.64 8.42
C GLY A 232 -6.29 -9.01 7.99
N GLN A 233 -6.11 -10.27 7.61
CA GLN A 233 -4.84 -10.76 7.10
C GLN A 233 -4.41 -9.99 5.84
N LEU A 234 -3.23 -9.36 5.81
CA LEU A 234 -2.70 -8.78 4.59
C LEU A 234 -2.09 -9.84 3.69
N ASP A 235 -2.46 -9.80 2.42
CA ASP A 235 -1.95 -10.71 1.43
C ASP A 235 -0.62 -10.24 0.83
N VAL A 236 0.48 -10.65 1.47
CA VAL A 236 1.85 -10.45 0.96
C VAL A 236 2.32 -11.60 0.05
N ARG A 237 1.42 -12.16 -0.78
CA ARG A 237 1.79 -13.19 -1.77
C ARG A 237 2.65 -12.67 -2.90
N SER A 238 2.52 -11.40 -3.29
CA SER A 238 3.41 -10.80 -4.30
C SER A 238 4.85 -10.82 -3.79
N PRO A 239 5.81 -11.45 -4.51
CA PRO A 239 7.21 -11.50 -4.07
C PRO A 239 7.84 -10.12 -3.88
N LEU A 240 7.44 -9.14 -4.70
CA LEU A 240 7.93 -7.77 -4.62
C LEU A 240 7.42 -7.05 -3.36
N ILE A 241 6.12 -7.15 -3.10
CA ILE A 241 5.51 -6.57 -1.89
C ILE A 241 6.07 -7.25 -0.65
N ARG A 242 6.25 -8.57 -0.68
CA ARG A 242 6.91 -9.31 0.40
C ARG A 242 8.33 -8.83 0.63
N ALA A 243 9.13 -8.71 -0.43
CA ALA A 243 10.52 -8.28 -0.34
C ALA A 243 10.64 -6.88 0.26
N TYR A 244 9.71 -5.98 -0.07
CA TYR A 244 9.65 -4.63 0.52
C TYR A 244 9.58 -4.67 2.04
N PHE A 245 8.74 -5.55 2.60
CA PHE A 245 8.62 -5.71 4.05
C PHE A 245 9.73 -6.56 4.68
N SER A 246 10.10 -7.67 4.05
CA SER A 246 11.01 -8.65 4.66
C SER A 246 12.47 -8.21 4.65
N GLU A 247 12.88 -7.38 3.70
CA GLU A 247 14.27 -6.93 3.54
C GLU A 247 14.52 -5.53 4.09
N ALA A 248 13.58 -4.97 4.86
CA ALA A 248 13.63 -3.59 5.35
C ALA A 248 13.93 -2.59 4.22
N GLN A 249 13.35 -2.78 3.03
CA GLN A 249 13.63 -1.91 1.87
C GLN A 249 13.17 -0.47 2.12
N TYR A 250 12.25 -0.29 3.06
CA TYR A 250 11.81 1.00 3.53
C TYR A 250 12.88 1.81 4.28
N ASP A 251 13.98 1.19 4.73
CA ASP A 251 15.12 1.86 5.37
C ASP A 251 16.23 2.19 4.35
N LEU A 252 16.06 1.85 3.07
CA LEU A 252 17.00 2.25 2.04
C LEU A 252 16.98 3.78 1.86
N GLU A 253 18.15 4.37 1.61
CA GLU A 253 18.24 5.75 1.13
C GLU A 253 17.45 5.93 -0.18
N PRO A 254 16.80 7.08 -0.43
CA PRO A 254 15.91 7.26 -1.58
C PRO A 254 16.54 6.92 -2.93
N ALA A 255 17.82 7.26 -3.13
CA ALA A 255 18.56 6.92 -4.34
C ALA A 255 18.76 5.41 -4.52
N ALA A 256 19.06 4.69 -3.44
CA ALA A 256 19.22 3.25 -3.46
C ALA A 256 17.87 2.54 -3.69
N PHE A 257 16.80 3.06 -3.09
CA PHE A 257 15.44 2.57 -3.31
C PHE A 257 15.01 2.71 -4.76
N ALA A 258 15.13 3.91 -5.36
CA ALA A 258 14.77 4.14 -6.75
C ALA A 258 15.58 3.25 -7.71
N ALA A 259 16.88 3.07 -7.45
CA ALA A 259 17.74 2.19 -8.25
C ALA A 259 17.35 0.70 -8.14
N LYS A 260 16.88 0.26 -6.96
CA LYS A 260 16.40 -1.12 -6.75
C LYS A 260 15.04 -1.36 -7.41
N HIS A 261 14.21 -0.33 -7.53
CA HIS A 261 12.84 -0.41 -8.05
C HIS A 261 12.59 0.55 -9.22
N PRO A 262 13.30 0.42 -10.36
CA PRO A 262 13.27 1.43 -11.43
C PRO A 262 11.98 1.44 -12.27
N HIS A 263 11.14 0.41 -12.17
CA HIS A 263 10.00 0.18 -13.07
C HIS A 263 8.65 0.33 -12.34
N ASN A 264 8.39 1.52 -11.78
CA ASN A 264 7.18 1.81 -11.02
C ASN A 264 5.88 1.95 -11.84
N ALA A 265 5.93 1.81 -13.16
CA ALA A 265 4.74 1.58 -13.99
C ALA A 265 4.13 0.17 -13.80
N LEU A 266 4.83 -0.76 -13.16
CA LEU A 266 4.30 -2.07 -12.78
C LEU A 266 3.50 -1.96 -11.48
N ALA A 267 2.31 -2.55 -11.42
CA ALA A 267 1.40 -2.48 -10.28
C ALA A 267 2.05 -2.74 -8.90
N PRO A 268 2.76 -3.86 -8.65
CA PRO A 268 3.38 -4.09 -7.34
C PRO A 268 4.48 -3.07 -7.01
N VAL A 269 5.20 -2.57 -8.03
CA VAL A 269 6.27 -1.60 -7.84
C VAL A 269 5.68 -0.22 -7.54
N ALA A 270 4.56 0.15 -8.18
CA ALA A 270 3.83 1.38 -7.88
C ALA A 270 3.35 1.41 -6.43
N VAL A 271 2.78 0.31 -5.94
CA VAL A 271 2.37 0.16 -4.54
C VAL A 271 3.57 0.34 -3.61
N VAL A 272 4.69 -0.32 -3.88
CA VAL A 272 5.92 -0.22 -3.07
C VAL A 272 6.48 1.21 -3.04
N HIS A 273 6.47 1.92 -4.16
CA HIS A 273 6.87 3.34 -4.23
C HIS A 273 5.94 4.23 -3.39
N ALA A 274 4.62 4.02 -3.50
CA ALA A 274 3.64 4.77 -2.73
C ALA A 274 3.82 4.57 -1.21
N LEU A 275 4.02 3.32 -0.78
CA LEU A 275 4.29 2.99 0.63
C LEU A 275 5.62 3.57 1.12
N TYR A 276 6.66 3.56 0.28
CA TYR A 276 7.95 4.15 0.63
C TYR A 276 7.84 5.66 0.83
N ALA A 277 7.15 6.36 -0.08
CA ALA A 277 6.89 7.79 0.04
C ALA A 277 6.06 8.10 1.30
N LEU A 278 4.98 7.35 1.53
CA LEU A 278 4.12 7.46 2.71
C LEU A 278 4.92 7.33 4.02
N GLN A 279 5.80 6.33 4.08
CA GLN A 279 6.55 6.02 5.28
C GLN A 279 7.64 7.06 5.59
N ASN A 280 8.37 7.48 4.56
CA ASN A 280 9.58 8.29 4.71
C ASN A 280 9.35 9.79 4.46
N GLY A 281 8.14 10.19 4.06
CA GLY A 281 7.78 11.58 3.83
C GLY A 281 7.57 12.42 5.10
N GLY A 282 7.23 11.80 6.24
CA GLY A 282 6.95 12.52 7.48
C GLY A 282 5.56 13.15 7.54
N ASP A 283 5.28 14.07 6.63
CA ASP A 283 3.99 14.77 6.48
C ASP A 283 3.53 14.79 5.00
N GLU A 284 2.39 15.42 4.72
CA GLU A 284 1.82 15.44 3.36
C GLU A 284 2.78 16.08 2.34
N GLU A 285 3.44 17.18 2.70
CA GLU A 285 4.39 17.88 1.84
C GLU A 285 5.62 17.02 1.56
N GLY A 286 6.17 16.37 2.58
CA GLY A 286 7.30 15.46 2.42
C GLY A 286 6.94 14.19 1.65
N VAL A 287 5.71 13.67 1.76
CA VAL A 287 5.21 12.57 0.91
C VAL A 287 5.17 13.01 -0.55
N ILE A 288 4.65 14.22 -0.84
CA ILE A 288 4.61 14.78 -2.20
C ILE A 288 6.01 14.94 -2.76
N SER A 289 6.90 15.63 -2.02
CA SER A 289 8.26 15.90 -2.46
C SER A 289 9.05 14.61 -2.68
N LEU A 290 8.93 13.63 -1.79
CA LEU A 290 9.63 12.36 -1.90
C LEU A 290 9.14 11.54 -3.09
N ALA A 291 7.83 11.37 -3.27
CA ALA A 291 7.27 10.61 -4.39
C ALA A 291 7.69 11.21 -5.75
N ILE A 292 7.61 12.55 -5.89
CA ILE A 292 8.08 13.25 -7.10
C ILE A 292 9.58 13.06 -7.31
N SER A 293 10.35 13.15 -6.22
CA SER A 293 11.80 13.00 -6.28
C SER A 293 12.26 11.60 -6.67
N LEU A 294 11.46 10.55 -6.44
CA LEU A 294 11.76 9.18 -6.88
C LEU A 294 11.66 9.01 -8.41
N GLY A 295 10.86 9.84 -9.09
CA GLY A 295 10.66 9.83 -10.54
C GLY A 295 9.92 8.58 -11.05
N GLY A 296 9.91 8.40 -12.37
CA GLY A 296 9.22 7.29 -13.03
C GLY A 296 7.74 7.60 -13.28
N ASP A 297 6.86 6.66 -12.95
CA ASP A 297 5.42 6.79 -13.06
C ASP A 297 4.85 7.58 -11.85
N VAL A 298 5.19 8.86 -11.81
CA VAL A 298 5.00 9.73 -10.63
C VAL A 298 3.52 10.01 -10.36
N ASP A 299 2.70 10.22 -11.40
CA ASP A 299 1.27 10.44 -11.25
C ASP A 299 0.57 9.28 -10.53
N SER A 300 0.79 8.04 -10.98
CA SER A 300 0.20 6.85 -10.33
C SER A 300 0.71 6.64 -8.91
N THR A 301 2.02 6.77 -8.70
CA THR A 301 2.65 6.50 -7.40
C THR A 301 2.29 7.57 -6.36
N LEU A 302 2.28 8.85 -6.74
CA LEU A 302 1.85 9.94 -5.87
C LEU A 302 0.34 9.90 -5.60
N ALA A 303 -0.49 9.57 -6.59
CA ALA A 303 -1.92 9.37 -6.39
C ALA A 303 -2.19 8.31 -5.31
N LEU A 304 -1.52 7.15 -5.40
CA LEU A 304 -1.62 6.11 -4.38
C LEU A 304 -1.10 6.56 -3.01
N ALA A 305 0.04 7.26 -2.97
CA ALA A 305 0.63 7.73 -1.71
C ALA A 305 -0.30 8.70 -0.98
N LEU A 306 -0.87 9.69 -1.68
CA LEU A 306 -1.79 10.66 -1.08
C LEU A 306 -3.13 10.05 -0.68
N MET A 307 -3.65 9.09 -1.46
CA MET A 307 -4.82 8.32 -1.06
C MET A 307 -4.59 7.61 0.28
N LEU A 308 -3.46 6.90 0.42
CA LEU A 308 -3.12 6.17 1.65
C LEU A 308 -2.83 7.12 2.81
N TYR A 309 -2.11 8.22 2.56
CA TYR A 309 -1.85 9.26 3.56
C TYR A 309 -3.17 9.80 4.13
N ARG A 310 -4.11 10.14 3.24
CA ARG A 310 -5.40 10.67 3.65
C ARG A 310 -6.21 9.68 4.48
N LEU A 311 -6.23 8.40 4.08
CA LEU A 311 -6.89 7.35 4.86
C LEU A 311 -6.26 7.19 6.25
N CYS A 312 -4.93 7.24 6.36
CA CYS A 312 -4.24 7.16 7.66
C CYS A 312 -4.63 8.33 8.56
N VAL A 313 -4.57 9.56 8.05
CA VAL A 313 -4.94 10.78 8.79
C VAL A 313 -6.39 10.72 9.28
N GLU A 314 -7.33 10.27 8.45
CA GLU A 314 -8.75 10.18 8.83
C GLU A 314 -9.02 9.13 9.90
N GLN A 315 -8.20 8.07 9.92
CA GLN A 315 -8.28 7.01 10.93
C GLN A 315 -7.41 7.30 12.16
N ASN A 316 -6.80 8.49 12.24
CA ASN A 316 -5.86 8.87 13.30
C ASN A 316 -4.70 7.86 13.46
N VAL A 317 -4.26 7.30 12.33
CA VAL A 317 -3.09 6.43 12.23
C VAL A 317 -1.93 7.26 11.71
N ASP A 318 -0.79 7.20 12.39
CA ASP A 318 0.45 7.85 11.93
C ASP A 318 0.88 7.23 10.58
N PRO A 319 0.89 7.98 9.46
CA PRO A 319 1.26 7.47 8.14
C PRO A 319 2.67 6.88 8.10
N CYS A 320 3.61 7.45 8.86
CA CYS A 320 5.00 6.99 8.93
C CYS A 320 5.14 5.67 9.69
N ARG A 321 4.20 5.39 10.59
CA ARG A 321 4.13 4.14 11.33
C ARG A 321 3.16 3.14 10.73
N PHE A 322 2.24 3.56 9.88
CA PHE A 322 1.21 2.69 9.31
C PHE A 322 1.84 1.45 8.69
N THR A 323 2.87 1.63 7.86
CA THR A 323 3.56 0.51 7.22
C THR A 323 4.45 -0.26 8.20
N ARG A 324 5.17 0.43 9.09
CA ARG A 324 6.07 -0.22 10.07
C ARG A 324 5.31 -1.02 11.12
N ASP A 325 4.19 -0.54 11.63
CA ASP A 325 3.50 -1.15 12.77
C ASP A 325 2.35 -2.06 12.36
N THR A 326 1.74 -1.82 11.20
CA THR A 326 0.60 -2.64 10.73
C THR A 326 1.05 -3.89 9.98
N LEU A 327 2.28 -3.91 9.45
CA LEU A 327 2.74 -4.91 8.48
C LEU A 327 3.85 -5.83 9.01
N ARG A 328 4.29 -5.61 10.25
CA ARG A 328 5.29 -6.46 10.90
C ARG A 328 4.67 -7.76 11.37
N PRO A 329 5.24 -8.92 11.02
CA PRO A 329 4.84 -10.18 11.62
C PRO A 329 4.98 -10.12 13.14
N ILE A 330 3.96 -10.64 13.84
CA ILE A 330 3.91 -10.70 15.28
C ILE A 330 4.31 -12.09 15.73
N ILE A 331 5.40 -12.21 16.49
CA ILE A 331 5.73 -13.44 17.20
C ILE A 331 5.08 -13.39 18.57
N ILE A 332 4.20 -14.37 18.81
CA ILE A 332 3.51 -14.56 20.07
C ILE A 332 4.26 -15.65 20.84
N ILE A 333 4.85 -15.25 21.96
CA ILE A 333 5.47 -16.15 22.93
C ILE A 333 4.40 -16.61 23.89
N CYS A 334 4.04 -17.89 23.76
CA CYS A 334 3.04 -18.55 24.58
C CYS A 334 3.41 -20.03 24.61
N PRO A 335 3.65 -20.61 25.79
CA PRO A 335 3.87 -22.04 25.89
C PRO A 335 2.53 -22.75 25.67
N ASP A 336 2.57 -23.93 25.06
CA ASP A 336 1.41 -24.82 24.92
C ASP A 336 1.89 -26.28 25.01
N TYR A 337 1.01 -27.21 25.35
CA TYR A 337 1.36 -28.62 25.45
C TYR A 337 1.75 -29.19 24.09
N GLY A 338 2.68 -30.15 24.09
CA GLY A 338 3.22 -30.73 22.86
C GLY A 338 4.38 -29.93 22.27
N SER A 339 5.05 -29.14 23.12
CA SER A 339 6.33 -28.46 22.90
C SER A 339 6.41 -27.13 22.13
N PRO A 340 5.35 -26.53 21.55
CA PRO A 340 5.47 -25.19 20.98
C PRO A 340 5.54 -24.12 22.07
N TYR A 341 6.33 -23.07 21.81
CA TYR A 341 6.42 -21.89 22.68
C TYR A 341 6.38 -20.56 21.93
N ALA A 342 6.41 -20.60 20.59
CA ALA A 342 6.26 -19.42 19.76
C ALA A 342 5.44 -19.70 18.51
N THR A 343 4.49 -18.81 18.22
CA THR A 343 3.75 -18.77 16.96
C THR A 343 3.98 -17.44 16.26
N ILE A 344 3.91 -17.44 14.94
CA ILE A 344 3.96 -16.22 14.13
C ILE A 344 2.58 -15.94 13.56
N SER A 345 2.11 -14.72 13.77
CA SER A 345 1.02 -14.14 13.02
C SER A 345 1.60 -13.12 12.07
N HIS A 346 1.72 -13.47 10.79
CA HIS A 346 2.19 -12.54 9.77
C HIS A 346 1.31 -11.29 9.62
N ASN A 347 0.12 -11.31 10.23
CA ASN A 347 -0.89 -10.27 10.08
C ASN A 347 -1.71 -10.09 11.37
N GLY A 348 -1.06 -10.25 12.54
CA GLY A 348 -1.72 -10.08 13.82
C GLY A 348 -2.00 -8.60 14.14
N VAL A 349 -2.96 -8.35 15.02
CA VAL A 349 -3.07 -7.04 15.70
C VAL A 349 -2.15 -7.06 16.91
N PRO A 350 -1.25 -6.08 17.10
CA PRO A 350 -0.49 -5.98 18.33
C PRO A 350 -1.43 -5.89 19.54
N GLY A 351 -1.19 -6.72 20.55
CA GLY A 351 -2.05 -6.78 21.73
C GLY A 351 -3.28 -7.67 21.59
N VAL A 352 -3.41 -8.44 20.50
CA VAL A 352 -4.43 -9.49 20.33
C VAL A 352 -3.75 -10.84 20.04
N ALA A 353 -4.20 -11.89 20.73
CA ALA A 353 -3.59 -13.22 20.67
C ALA A 353 -4.19 -13.96 19.48
N HIS A 354 -3.54 -13.83 18.33
CA HIS A 354 -3.85 -14.61 17.13
C HIS A 354 -2.75 -15.65 16.90
N TYR A 355 -2.97 -16.87 17.39
CA TYR A 355 -2.04 -17.98 17.20
C TYR A 355 -2.01 -18.40 15.73
N GLY A 356 -0.86 -18.20 15.08
CA GLY A 356 -0.62 -18.59 13.70
C GLY A 356 0.26 -19.83 13.59
N THR A 357 1.17 -19.86 12.62
CA THR A 357 2.09 -20.98 12.40
C THR A 357 3.08 -21.07 13.56
N VAL A 358 3.36 -22.28 14.06
CA VAL A 358 4.41 -22.50 15.05
C VAL A 358 5.78 -22.17 14.43
N VAL A 359 6.53 -21.29 15.10
CA VAL A 359 7.89 -20.88 14.71
C VAL A 359 8.89 -21.07 15.84
N GLY A 360 8.49 -21.66 16.96
CA GLY A 360 9.40 -22.02 18.03
C GLY A 360 8.85 -23.19 18.82
N CYS A 361 9.67 -24.24 18.96
CA CYS A 361 9.36 -25.39 19.81
C CYS A 361 10.62 -26.00 20.43
N SER A 362 10.47 -26.74 21.53
CA SER A 362 11.60 -27.34 22.27
C SER A 362 12.45 -28.30 21.43
N ALA A 363 11.85 -28.92 20.41
CA ALA A 363 12.51 -29.91 19.56
C ALA A 363 13.33 -29.27 18.43
N MET A 364 12.88 -28.14 17.88
CA MET A 364 13.43 -27.57 16.63
C MET A 364 13.99 -26.16 16.79
N GLY A 365 13.79 -25.49 17.92
CA GLY A 365 14.19 -24.08 18.09
C GLY A 365 13.37 -23.14 17.21
N PHE A 366 13.92 -21.96 16.91
CA PHE A 366 13.40 -21.03 15.91
C PHE A 366 13.98 -21.33 14.51
N PRO A 367 13.33 -20.90 13.42
CA PRO A 367 13.93 -20.95 12.09
C PRO A 367 15.27 -20.21 12.04
N TYR A 368 16.27 -20.82 11.39
CA TYR A 368 17.63 -20.27 11.30
C TYR A 368 17.66 -18.85 10.72
N GLU A 369 16.79 -18.57 9.76
CA GLU A 369 16.63 -17.25 9.12
C GLU A 369 16.23 -16.13 10.09
N TYR A 370 15.70 -16.44 11.26
CA TYR A 370 15.36 -15.44 12.27
C TYR A 370 16.61 -14.94 13.00
N GLY A 371 17.71 -15.69 12.95
CA GLY A 371 18.98 -15.31 13.57
C GLY A 371 18.91 -15.29 15.11
N VAL A 372 18.05 -16.12 15.69
CA VAL A 372 17.96 -16.30 17.14
C VAL A 372 19.19 -17.08 17.62
N SER A 373 19.81 -16.63 18.70
CA SER A 373 21.01 -17.27 19.23
C SER A 373 20.69 -18.63 19.86
N GLN A 374 21.53 -19.63 19.63
CA GLN A 374 21.37 -20.97 20.21
C GLN A 374 21.15 -20.93 21.73
N ARG A 375 21.85 -20.03 22.43
CA ARG A 375 21.69 -19.86 23.88
C ARG A 375 20.28 -19.41 24.25
N LEU A 376 19.68 -18.49 23.50
CA LEU A 376 18.30 -18.05 23.75
C LEU A 376 17.30 -19.16 23.43
N GLU A 377 17.55 -19.97 22.41
CA GLU A 377 16.73 -21.16 22.10
C GLU A 377 16.77 -22.22 23.20
N GLU A 378 17.94 -22.48 23.78
CA GLU A 378 18.12 -23.36 24.94
C GLU A 378 17.34 -22.82 26.15
N ASP A 379 17.41 -21.52 26.41
CA ASP A 379 16.69 -20.87 27.51
C ASP A 379 15.15 -20.96 27.35
N PHE A 380 14.64 -20.83 26.11
CA PHE A 380 13.23 -21.05 25.79
C PHE A 380 12.82 -22.52 25.92
N THR A 381 13.69 -23.43 25.49
CA THR A 381 13.47 -24.88 25.61
C THR A 381 13.35 -25.29 27.07
N ASP A 382 14.26 -24.82 27.93
CA ASP A 382 14.19 -25.06 29.37
C ASP A 382 12.91 -24.48 29.99
N TRP A 383 12.49 -23.29 29.55
CA TRP A 383 11.26 -22.67 30.00
C TRP A 383 10.01 -23.45 29.55
N GLN A 384 9.98 -23.97 28.32
CA GLN A 384 8.91 -24.82 27.82
C GLN A 384 8.85 -26.16 28.55
N VAL A 385 9.99 -26.81 28.81
CA VAL A 385 10.05 -28.06 29.55
C VAL A 385 9.52 -27.89 30.98
N GLN A 386 9.83 -26.75 31.62
CA GLN A 386 9.25 -26.43 32.95
C GLN A 386 7.73 -26.34 32.92
N PHE A 387 7.15 -25.78 31.86
CA PHE A 387 5.71 -25.74 31.68
C PHE A 387 5.12 -27.13 31.55
N GLU A 388 5.64 -27.96 30.64
CA GLU A 388 5.10 -29.30 30.41
C GLU A 388 5.15 -30.19 31.66
N LEU A 389 6.23 -30.11 32.44
CA LEU A 389 6.41 -30.93 33.62
C LEU A 389 5.59 -30.46 34.82
N TYR A 390 5.38 -29.14 34.96
CA TYR A 390 4.96 -28.58 36.24
C TYR A 390 3.67 -27.75 36.21
N ALA A 391 3.17 -27.30 35.05
CA ALA A 391 2.01 -26.40 34.97
C ALA A 391 0.74 -26.97 35.63
N GLY A 392 0.55 -28.30 35.59
CA GLY A 392 -0.59 -28.97 36.22
C GLY A 392 -0.47 -29.14 37.75
N LEU A 393 0.64 -28.74 38.36
CA LEU A 393 0.86 -28.91 39.80
C LEU A 393 0.29 -27.73 40.59
N ARG A 394 -0.42 -28.01 41.69
CA ARG A 394 -1.00 -26.97 42.58
C ARG A 394 -0.01 -25.95 43.14
N ARG A 395 1.29 -26.29 43.16
CA ARG A 395 2.37 -25.43 43.70
C ARG A 395 3.18 -24.74 42.59
N PHE A 396 2.74 -24.84 41.34
CA PHE A 396 3.40 -24.14 40.24
C PHE A 396 3.28 -22.63 40.44
N SER A 397 4.41 -21.93 40.38
CA SER A 397 4.46 -20.48 40.54
C SER A 397 4.27 -19.81 39.18
N TRP A 398 3.02 -19.56 38.80
CA TRP A 398 2.68 -18.85 37.57
C TRP A 398 3.39 -17.50 37.47
N GLN A 399 3.42 -16.73 38.57
CA GLN A 399 4.12 -15.45 38.61
C GLN A 399 5.59 -15.58 38.17
N HIS A 400 6.36 -16.48 38.80
CA HIS A 400 7.77 -16.65 38.47
C HIS A 400 7.97 -17.16 37.03
N TYR A 401 7.05 -18.02 36.58
CA TYR A 401 7.05 -18.54 35.23
C TYR A 401 6.83 -17.46 34.17
N HIS A 402 5.88 -16.53 34.40
CA HIS A 402 5.65 -15.39 33.52
C HIS A 402 6.79 -14.38 33.54
N GLU A 403 7.38 -14.11 34.71
CA GLU A 403 8.57 -13.23 34.82
C GLU A 403 9.71 -13.74 33.93
N ARG A 404 9.95 -15.06 33.94
CA ARG A 404 10.93 -15.69 33.05
C ARG A 404 10.51 -15.59 31.58
N GLY A 405 9.26 -15.91 31.25
CA GLY A 405 8.75 -15.82 29.87
C GLY A 405 8.88 -14.42 29.27
N LEU A 406 8.54 -13.38 30.04
CA LEU A 406 8.70 -11.98 29.66
C LEU A 406 10.16 -11.58 29.47
N LEU A 407 11.07 -12.06 30.33
CA LEU A 407 12.50 -11.84 30.16
C LEU A 407 13.03 -12.44 28.86
N LEU A 408 12.61 -13.67 28.53
CA LEU A 408 12.99 -14.33 27.28
C LEU A 408 12.40 -13.62 26.06
N ALA A 409 11.14 -13.18 26.13
CA ALA A 409 10.50 -12.41 25.06
C ALA A 409 11.21 -11.07 24.81
N ARG A 410 11.69 -10.38 25.85
CA ARG A 410 12.54 -9.17 25.72
C ARG A 410 13.87 -9.46 25.04
N ARG A 411 14.56 -10.53 25.44
CA ARG A 411 15.80 -10.95 24.78
C ARG A 411 15.57 -11.30 23.32
N LEU A 412 14.46 -11.97 23.02
CA LEU A 412 14.07 -12.27 21.64
C LEU A 412 13.83 -10.98 20.84
N LYS A 413 13.12 -10.00 21.40
CA LYS A 413 12.91 -8.70 20.76
C LYS A 413 14.24 -7.99 20.45
N GLN A 414 15.25 -8.11 21.32
CA GLN A 414 16.58 -7.55 21.10
C GLN A 414 17.32 -8.22 19.92
N GLU A 415 17.22 -9.55 19.77
CA GLU A 415 17.86 -10.28 18.66
C GLU A 415 17.10 -10.11 17.33
N LEU A 416 15.76 -10.03 17.39
CA LEU A 416 14.92 -9.83 16.23
C LEU A 416 14.92 -8.38 15.73
N GLY A 417 15.15 -7.42 16.62
CA GLY A 417 15.10 -6.00 16.32
C GLY A 417 13.72 -5.57 15.83
N ASP A 418 13.69 -4.66 14.87
CA ASP A 418 12.43 -4.15 14.31
C ASP A 418 11.78 -5.03 13.25
N ARG A 419 12.38 -6.18 12.91
CA ARG A 419 11.81 -7.11 11.91
C ARG A 419 10.48 -7.72 12.36
N PHE A 420 10.28 -7.86 13.67
CA PHE A 420 9.12 -8.50 14.27
C PHE A 420 8.58 -7.67 15.43
N ILE A 421 7.26 -7.73 15.62
CA ILE A 421 6.64 -7.38 16.89
C ILE A 421 6.70 -8.63 17.75
N VAL A 422 7.17 -8.52 18.99
CA VAL A 422 7.15 -9.63 19.94
C VAL A 422 6.11 -9.32 20.99
N GLN A 423 5.23 -10.28 21.25
CA GLN A 423 4.28 -10.18 22.34
C GLN A 423 4.29 -11.47 23.16
N TYR A 424 4.13 -11.31 24.47
CA TYR A 424 3.98 -12.42 25.39
C TYR A 424 2.49 -12.64 25.64
N ALA A 425 2.02 -13.88 25.53
CA ALA A 425 0.67 -14.26 25.92
C ALA A 425 0.71 -15.32 27.02
N LYS A 426 -0.22 -15.21 27.97
CA LYS A 426 -0.40 -16.24 29.00
C LYS A 426 -0.98 -17.51 28.38
N PRO A 427 -0.51 -18.71 28.77
CA PRO A 427 -1.08 -19.97 28.32
C PRO A 427 -2.48 -20.16 28.89
N TYR A 428 -3.31 -20.94 28.20
CA TYR A 428 -4.69 -21.22 28.61
C TYR A 428 -4.79 -21.94 29.97
N GLU A 429 -3.74 -22.68 30.32
CA GLU A 429 -3.55 -23.40 31.57
C GLU A 429 -3.38 -22.47 32.78
N ASP A 430 -3.00 -21.21 32.57
CA ASP A 430 -2.93 -20.22 33.65
C ASP A 430 -4.35 -19.92 34.17
N PRO A 431 -4.63 -20.11 35.47
CA PRO A 431 -5.91 -19.72 36.07
C PRO A 431 -6.27 -18.24 35.82
N ASP A 432 -5.28 -17.38 35.62
CA ASP A 432 -5.45 -15.94 35.37
C ASP A 432 -5.21 -15.55 33.89
N HIS A 433 -5.33 -16.48 32.93
CA HIS A 433 -5.02 -16.23 31.52
C HIS A 433 -5.85 -15.10 30.88
N GLU A 434 -7.08 -14.87 31.36
CA GLU A 434 -7.95 -13.79 30.87
C GLU A 434 -7.51 -12.39 31.34
N THR A 435 -6.73 -12.30 32.43
CA THR A 435 -6.33 -11.03 33.04
C THR A 435 -4.96 -10.60 32.53
N TYR A 436 -4.91 -9.49 31.77
CA TYR A 436 -3.71 -9.02 31.05
C TYR A 436 -3.13 -10.09 30.14
N ALA A 437 -4.00 -10.70 29.32
CA ALA A 437 -3.67 -11.86 28.50
C ALA A 437 -2.41 -11.65 27.63
N ILE A 438 -2.13 -10.42 27.22
CA ILE A 438 -1.08 -10.09 26.25
C ILE A 438 -0.27 -8.89 26.69
N THR A 439 1.05 -9.01 26.62
CA THR A 439 2.00 -7.92 26.83
C THR A 439 2.82 -7.73 25.54
N ILE A 440 2.68 -6.55 24.92
CA ILE A 440 3.56 -6.15 23.81
C ILE A 440 4.95 -5.87 24.40
N ILE A 441 5.99 -6.39 23.76
CA ILE A 441 7.37 -6.24 24.21
C ILE A 441 8.02 -5.09 23.45
N ASP A 442 8.21 -3.98 24.16
CA ASP A 442 8.99 -2.84 23.69
C ASP A 442 10.51 -3.07 23.84
N PRO A 443 11.35 -2.35 23.06
CA PRO A 443 12.80 -2.45 23.09
C PRO A 443 13.45 -2.22 24.46
#